data_AF-A0A0H5D4W4-F1
#
_entry.id   AF-A0A0H5D4W4-F1
#
_cell.length_a   1.000
_cell.length_b   1.000
_cell.length_c   1.000
_cell.angle_alpha   90.00
_cell.angle_beta   90.00
_cell.angle_gamma   90.00
#
_symmetry.space_group_name_H-M   'P 1'
#
loop_
_entity.id
_entity.type
_entity.pdbx_description
1 polymer ?
#
loop_
_entity_poly.entity_id
_entity_poly.type
_entity_poly.pdbx_seq_one_letter_code
_entity_poly.pdbx_strand_id
1 'polypeptide(L)'
;MDCPWPAGNPCQRYYNRDGRDVLADRIAALPPKITQVIADIRARAPHAKILVVGYLRILPPHTGCWPSMPFAAGDTAYFDATERNLNNTIKQATNTTRAHFVDPYAFSLNHDACQPPAQRWVEPLSPASPAAPIHPNAAGMRLTAALTWLTTHLTR
;
A
#
# COMPACT_ATOMS: atom_id res chain seq x y z
N MET A 1 -3.71 -4.63 23.02
CA MET A 1 -2.97 -3.61 22.23
C MET A 1 -4.04 -2.64 21.80
N ASP A 2 -4.19 -1.56 22.55
CA ASP A 2 -5.46 -0.85 22.56
C ASP A 2 -5.38 0.36 21.64
N CYS A 3 -5.24 0.07 20.34
CA CYS A 3 -5.58 1.00 19.26
C CYS A 3 -7.10 1.29 19.07
N PRO A 4 -8.11 0.65 19.73
CA PRO A 4 -9.51 0.87 19.41
C PRO A 4 -10.15 2.06 20.16
N TRP A 5 -9.40 3.12 20.48
CA TRP A 5 -10.03 4.37 20.92
C TRP A 5 -10.38 5.21 19.68
N PRO A 6 -11.63 5.64 19.46
CA PRO A 6 -12.04 6.27 18.19
C PRO A 6 -11.41 7.66 17.96
N ALA A 7 -10.87 8.29 19.02
CA ALA A 7 -10.29 9.63 18.95
C ALA A 7 -8.76 9.64 19.15
N GLY A 8 -8.10 10.72 18.72
CA GLY A 8 -6.65 10.87 18.85
C GLY A 8 -5.86 9.98 17.89
N ASN A 9 -4.68 9.55 18.32
CA ASN A 9 -3.71 8.78 17.53
C ASN A 9 -2.93 7.73 18.38
N PRO A 10 -3.60 6.84 19.12
CA PRO A 10 -2.94 5.82 19.94
C PRO A 10 -1.95 4.95 19.16
N CYS A 11 -2.22 4.60 17.90
CA CYS A 11 -1.28 3.79 17.11
C CYS A 11 -0.03 4.59 16.72
N GLN A 12 -0.17 5.83 16.26
CA GLN A 12 0.98 6.69 15.97
C GLN A 12 1.85 6.87 17.23
N ARG A 13 1.24 7.13 18.39
CA ARG A 13 1.96 7.21 19.67
C ARG A 13 2.68 5.92 20.02
N TYR A 14 2.04 4.78 19.79
CA TYR A 14 2.64 3.47 20.03
C TYR A 14 3.88 3.23 19.14
N TYR A 15 3.77 3.50 17.84
CA TYR A 15 4.88 3.33 16.89
C TYR A 15 5.99 4.37 17.06
N ASN A 16 5.70 5.48 17.76
CA ASN A 16 6.65 6.56 18.06
C ASN A 16 7.15 6.57 19.52
N ARG A 17 6.76 5.57 20.34
CA ARG A 17 6.95 5.61 21.81
C ARG A 17 8.40 5.78 22.25
N ASP A 18 9.35 5.36 21.42
CA ASP A 18 10.79 5.40 21.68
C ASP A 18 11.47 6.61 20.97
N GLY A 19 10.70 7.65 20.63
CA GLY A 19 11.18 8.90 20.01
C GLY A 19 11.45 8.81 18.50
N ARG A 20 11.17 7.66 17.87
CA ARG A 20 11.31 7.42 16.42
C ARG A 20 10.11 6.67 15.90
N ASP A 21 9.74 6.92 14.65
CA ASP A 21 8.70 6.16 13.95
C ASP A 21 9.26 4.83 13.45
N VAL A 22 8.95 3.76 14.18
CA VAL A 22 9.43 2.40 13.85
C VAL A 22 8.92 1.92 12.48
N LEU A 23 7.76 2.39 12.01
CA LEU A 23 7.27 2.03 10.67
C LEU A 23 8.08 2.75 9.59
N ALA A 24 8.38 4.04 9.79
CA ALA A 24 9.26 4.77 8.89
C ALA A 24 10.67 4.16 8.83
N ASP A 25 11.25 3.78 9.97
CA ASP A 25 12.55 3.10 10.03
C ASP A 25 12.55 1.77 9.27
N ARG A 26 11.49 0.97 9.42
CA ARG A 26 11.33 -0.29 8.69
C ARG A 26 11.22 -0.07 7.17
N ILE A 27 10.48 0.95 6.74
CA ILE A 27 10.35 1.32 5.34
C ILE A 27 11.71 1.76 4.78
N ALA A 28 12.45 2.60 5.51
CA ALA A 28 13.76 3.08 5.11
C ALA A 28 14.80 1.95 4.92
N ALA A 29 14.60 0.80 5.56
CA ALA A 29 15.46 -0.38 5.41
C ALA A 29 15.10 -1.28 4.21
N LEU A 30 14.02 -0.99 3.46
CA LEU A 30 13.57 -1.80 2.32
C LEU A 30 14.41 -1.68 1.04
N PRO A 31 14.96 -0.51 0.64
CA PRO A 31 15.62 -0.35 -0.65
C PRO A 31 16.65 -1.44 -1.00
N PRO A 32 17.63 -1.80 -0.14
CA PRO A 32 18.61 -2.83 -0.48
C PRO A 32 17.98 -4.22 -0.65
N LYS A 33 16.87 -4.52 0.04
CA LYS A 33 16.16 -5.80 -0.11
C LYS A 33 15.43 -5.87 -1.45
N ILE A 34 14.79 -4.78 -1.84
CA ILE A 34 14.06 -4.68 -3.11
C ILE A 34 15.03 -4.81 -4.28
N THR A 35 16.16 -4.08 -4.25
CA THR A 35 17.15 -4.15 -5.34
C THR A 35 17.80 -5.53 -5.42
N GLN A 36 18.04 -6.20 -4.29
CA GLN A 36 18.54 -7.58 -4.29
C GLN A 36 17.57 -8.56 -4.96
N VAL A 37 16.28 -8.50 -4.63
CA VAL A 37 15.26 -9.35 -5.29
C VAL A 37 15.25 -9.13 -6.80
N ILE A 38 15.32 -7.87 -7.26
CA ILE A 38 15.37 -7.55 -8.69
C ILE A 38 16.65 -8.09 -9.34
N ALA A 39 17.80 -8.00 -8.65
CA ALA A 39 19.06 -8.55 -9.13
C ALA A 39 19.01 -10.09 -9.27
N ASP A 40 18.44 -10.77 -8.28
CA ASP A 40 18.30 -12.23 -8.28
C ASP A 40 17.36 -12.72 -9.41
N ILE A 41 16.27 -11.99 -9.66
CA ILE A 41 15.37 -12.26 -10.79
C ILE A 41 16.14 -12.13 -12.11
N ARG A 42 16.94 -11.08 -12.29
CA ARG A 42 17.74 -10.88 -13.52
C ARG A 42 18.78 -11.96 -13.73
N ALA A 43 19.42 -12.42 -12.66
CA ALA A 43 20.39 -13.50 -12.74
C ALA A 43 19.75 -14.81 -13.24
N ARG A 44 18.50 -15.08 -12.86
CA ARG A 44 17.74 -16.28 -13.26
C ARG A 44 17.01 -16.11 -14.59
N ALA A 45 16.62 -14.89 -14.95
CA ALA A 45 15.84 -14.57 -16.14
C ALA A 45 16.38 -13.27 -16.79
N PRO A 46 17.52 -13.35 -17.50
CA PRO A 46 18.24 -12.17 -17.98
C PRO A 46 17.46 -11.34 -19.01
N HIS A 47 16.46 -11.94 -19.66
CA HIS A 47 15.61 -11.29 -20.65
C HIS A 47 14.23 -10.90 -20.11
N ALA A 48 13.95 -11.12 -18.81
CA ALA A 48 12.65 -10.80 -18.24
C ALA A 48 12.42 -9.29 -18.13
N LYS A 49 11.21 -8.85 -18.50
CA LYS A 49 10.69 -7.54 -18.11
C LYS A 49 10.16 -7.63 -16.69
N ILE A 50 10.75 -6.87 -15.77
CA ILE A 50 10.42 -6.91 -14.34
C ILE A 50 9.52 -5.73 -14.01
N LEU A 51 8.34 -6.05 -13.48
CA LEU A 51 7.39 -5.06 -12.97
C LEU A 51 7.27 -5.24 -11.46
N VAL A 52 7.44 -4.16 -10.71
CA VAL A 52 7.23 -4.10 -9.26
C VAL A 52 5.91 -3.37 -9.03
N VAL A 53 4.92 -4.10 -8.53
CA VAL A 53 3.57 -3.57 -8.32
C VAL A 53 3.46 -3.01 -6.90
N GLY A 54 3.07 -1.73 -6.80
CA GLY A 54 2.75 -1.08 -5.53
C GLY A 54 1.42 -1.53 -4.93
N TYR A 55 1.04 -0.93 -3.81
CA TYR A 55 -0.21 -1.21 -3.11
C TYR A 55 -1.31 -0.22 -3.49
N LEU A 56 -2.56 -0.70 -3.52
CA LEU A 56 -3.75 0.16 -3.54
C LEU A 56 -3.88 0.87 -2.20
N ARG A 57 -4.45 2.07 -2.18
CA ARG A 57 -4.72 2.83 -0.95
C ARG A 57 -5.73 2.08 -0.08
N ILE A 58 -5.33 1.78 1.16
CA ILE A 58 -6.16 1.04 2.11
C ILE A 58 -7.09 1.97 2.89
N LEU A 59 -6.58 3.11 3.34
CA LEU A 59 -7.29 4.08 4.18
C LEU A 59 -7.32 5.46 3.51
N PRO A 60 -8.35 6.28 3.77
CA PRO A 60 -8.38 7.64 3.24
C PRO A 60 -7.33 8.53 3.92
N PRO A 61 -6.92 9.65 3.30
CA PRO A 61 -5.98 10.61 3.90
C PRO A 61 -6.61 11.49 5.00
N HIS A 62 -7.86 11.20 5.37
CA HIS A 62 -8.67 11.94 6.33
C HIS A 62 -9.30 10.96 7.33
N THR A 63 -10.39 11.35 7.99
CA THR A 63 -11.11 10.49 8.94
C THR A 63 -11.50 9.15 8.32
N GLY A 64 -11.20 8.05 9.03
CA GLY A 64 -11.59 6.70 8.63
C GLY A 64 -13.06 6.38 8.90
N CYS A 65 -13.39 5.09 8.82
CA CYS A 65 -14.74 4.54 8.89
C CYS A 65 -14.93 3.66 10.13
N TRP A 66 -14.81 4.23 11.31
CA TRP A 66 -15.13 3.51 12.54
C TRP A 66 -16.61 3.04 12.51
N PRO A 67 -16.94 1.79 12.87
CA PRO A 67 -16.07 0.74 13.41
C PRO A 67 -15.56 -0.28 12.36
N SER A 68 -15.88 -0.15 11.07
CA SER A 68 -15.49 -1.14 10.06
C SER A 68 -13.98 -1.21 9.84
N MET A 69 -13.32 -0.06 9.94
CA MET A 69 -11.87 0.07 10.16
C MET A 69 -11.67 0.74 11.52
N PRO A 70 -11.46 -0.03 12.60
CA PRO A 70 -11.44 0.45 13.97
C PRO A 70 -10.10 1.10 14.31
N PHE A 71 -9.76 2.16 13.58
CA PHE A 71 -8.62 3.02 13.84
C PHE A 71 -9.10 4.40 14.26
N ALA A 72 -8.35 5.05 15.15
CA ALA A 72 -8.65 6.42 15.53
C ALA A 72 -8.54 7.37 14.31
N ALA A 73 -9.25 8.49 14.36
CA ALA A 73 -9.21 9.48 13.27
C ALA A 73 -7.77 9.96 12.96
N GLY A 74 -6.94 10.19 13.97
CA GLY A 74 -5.54 10.59 13.79
C GLY A 74 -4.63 9.44 13.34
N ASP A 75 -4.99 8.19 13.63
CA ASP A 75 -4.26 7.02 13.15
C ASP A 75 -4.55 6.72 11.68
N THR A 76 -5.74 7.07 11.18
CA THR A 76 -6.11 6.86 9.77
C THR A 76 -5.19 7.65 8.84
N ALA A 77 -5.03 8.96 9.10
CA ALA A 77 -4.13 9.80 8.31
C ALA A 77 -2.65 9.41 8.48
N TYR A 78 -2.26 8.95 9.68
CA TYR A 78 -0.92 8.39 9.92
C TYR A 78 -0.68 7.16 9.03
N PHE A 79 -1.60 6.21 9.00
CA PHE A 79 -1.47 5.01 8.16
C PHE A 79 -1.50 5.29 6.66
N ASP A 80 -2.34 6.22 6.16
CA ASP A 80 -2.26 6.67 4.75
C ASP A 80 -0.88 7.26 4.43
N ALA A 81 -0.34 8.09 5.32
CA ALA A 81 1.00 8.65 5.15
C ALA A 81 2.10 7.57 5.18
N THR A 82 1.99 6.58 6.07
CA THR A 82 2.90 5.42 6.12
C THR A 82 2.83 4.59 4.84
N GLU A 83 1.64 4.29 4.33
CA GLU A 83 1.45 3.53 3.09
C GLU A 83 1.96 4.30 1.86
N ARG A 84 1.72 5.61 1.81
CA ARG A 84 2.28 6.48 0.78
C ARG A 84 3.80 6.48 0.81
N ASN A 85 4.41 6.54 2.00
CA ASN A 85 5.86 6.44 2.17
C ASN A 85 6.38 5.10 1.66
N LEU A 86 5.72 3.99 2.04
CA LEU A 86 6.05 2.64 1.57
C LEU A 86 6.06 2.56 0.03
N ASN A 87 4.96 2.99 -0.62
CA ASN A 87 4.86 2.97 -2.08
C ASN A 87 5.94 3.83 -2.75
N ASN A 88 6.22 5.02 -2.21
CA ASN A 88 7.27 5.90 -2.71
C ASN A 88 8.67 5.27 -2.57
N THR A 89 8.97 4.63 -1.44
CA THR A 89 10.25 3.94 -1.24
C THR A 89 10.41 2.76 -2.20
N ILE A 90 9.35 1.97 -2.41
CA ILE A 90 9.36 0.87 -3.39
C ILE A 90 9.62 1.42 -4.80
N LYS A 91 8.91 2.49 -5.19
CA LYS A 91 9.09 3.17 -6.49
C LYS A 91 10.52 3.66 -6.68
N GLN A 92 11.08 4.36 -5.68
CA GLN A 92 12.45 4.88 -5.74
C GLN A 92 13.47 3.75 -5.88
N ALA A 93 13.38 2.70 -5.06
CA ALA A 93 14.27 1.55 -5.15
C ALA A 93 14.15 0.85 -6.52
N THR A 94 12.93 0.68 -7.04
CA THR A 94 12.68 0.12 -8.37
C THR A 94 13.35 0.94 -9.46
N ASN A 95 13.24 2.28 -9.39
CA ASN A 95 13.80 3.21 -10.38
C ASN A 95 15.34 3.27 -10.36
N THR A 96 16.00 2.86 -9.27
CA THR A 96 17.47 2.67 -9.27
C THR A 96 17.93 1.42 -10.01
N THR A 97 16.99 0.61 -10.48
CA THR A 97 17.23 -0.58 -11.31
C THR A 97 16.65 -0.36 -12.72
N ARG A 98 16.79 -1.35 -13.61
CA ARG A 98 16.10 -1.33 -14.92
C ARG A 98 14.70 -1.99 -14.86
N ALA A 99 14.06 -2.06 -13.70
CA ALA A 99 12.68 -2.56 -13.54
C ALA A 99 11.67 -1.40 -13.63
N HIS A 100 10.38 -1.73 -13.80
CA HIS A 100 9.31 -0.73 -13.89
C HIS A 100 8.41 -0.79 -12.66
N PHE A 101 8.04 0.37 -12.12
CA PHE A 101 7.06 0.46 -11.03
C PHE A 101 5.64 0.63 -11.58
N VAL A 102 4.69 -0.14 -11.05
CA VAL A 102 3.24 0.02 -11.31
C VAL A 102 2.62 0.67 -10.08
N ASP A 103 1.96 1.81 -10.25
CA ASP A 103 1.47 2.65 -9.15
C ASP A 103 -0.07 2.64 -9.05
N PRO A 104 -0.69 1.62 -8.44
CA PRO A 104 -2.14 1.61 -8.23
C PRO A 104 -2.57 2.58 -7.12
N TYR A 105 -1.67 2.95 -6.20
CA TYR A 105 -1.96 3.87 -5.09
C TYR A 105 -2.51 5.20 -5.61
N ALA A 106 -1.85 5.80 -6.60
CA ALA A 106 -2.23 7.08 -7.19
C ALA A 106 -3.65 7.11 -7.77
N PHE A 107 -4.13 5.97 -8.29
CA PHE A 107 -5.45 5.85 -8.92
C PHE A 107 -6.57 5.42 -7.95
N SER A 108 -6.21 5.02 -6.73
CA SER A 108 -7.15 4.43 -5.76
C SER A 108 -7.68 5.42 -4.72
N LEU A 109 -7.44 6.72 -4.90
CA LEU A 109 -8.07 7.74 -4.07
C LEU A 109 -9.60 7.62 -4.18
N ASN A 110 -10.30 7.65 -3.03
CA ASN A 110 -11.74 7.44 -2.92
C ASN A 110 -12.21 6.03 -3.37
N HIS A 111 -11.31 5.04 -3.32
CA HIS A 111 -11.61 3.61 -3.51
C HIS A 111 -11.03 2.74 -2.37
N ASP A 112 -10.70 3.38 -1.25
CA ASP A 112 -10.18 2.75 -0.03
C ASP A 112 -11.24 1.91 0.70
N ALA A 113 -10.84 1.22 1.78
CA ALA A 113 -11.70 0.30 2.53
C ALA A 113 -12.88 0.98 3.25
N CYS A 114 -12.85 2.31 3.37
CA CYS A 114 -13.92 3.09 4.00
C CYS A 114 -15.03 3.52 3.05
N GLN A 115 -14.89 3.25 1.76
CA GLN A 115 -15.94 3.53 0.79
C GLN A 115 -17.08 2.50 0.85
N PRO A 116 -18.29 2.86 0.40
CA PRO A 116 -19.39 1.91 0.25
C PRO A 116 -18.99 0.70 -0.62
N PRO A 117 -19.61 -0.48 -0.44
CA PRO A 117 -19.25 -1.70 -1.17
C PRO A 117 -19.21 -1.56 -2.69
N ALA A 118 -20.06 -0.71 -3.28
CA ALA A 118 -20.10 -0.47 -4.72
C ALA A 118 -18.92 0.37 -5.25
N GLN A 119 -18.19 1.07 -4.37
CA GLN A 119 -17.13 1.99 -4.74
C GLN A 119 -15.74 1.49 -4.29
N ARG A 120 -15.63 0.81 -3.16
CA ARG A 120 -14.32 0.37 -2.64
C ARG A 120 -13.64 -0.66 -3.53
N TRP A 121 -12.32 -0.58 -3.59
CA TRP A 121 -11.44 -1.55 -4.25
C TRP A 121 -10.65 -2.40 -3.28
N VAL A 122 -10.58 -1.99 -2.01
CA VAL A 122 -10.01 -2.74 -0.89
C VAL A 122 -11.12 -3.08 0.09
N GLU A 123 -11.17 -4.33 0.57
CA GLU A 123 -12.17 -4.74 1.56
C GLU A 123 -11.74 -4.36 2.98
N PRO A 124 -12.67 -4.01 3.88
CA PRO A 124 -12.36 -3.73 5.28
C PRO A 124 -12.00 -5.01 6.04
N LEU A 125 -11.78 -4.90 7.36
CA LEU A 125 -11.45 -6.04 8.23
C LEU A 125 -12.46 -7.19 8.17
N SER A 126 -13.73 -6.87 7.97
CA SER A 126 -14.80 -7.83 7.67
C SER A 126 -15.26 -7.64 6.22
N PRO A 127 -14.68 -8.39 5.26
CA PRO A 127 -15.06 -8.28 3.85
C PRO A 127 -16.56 -8.50 3.63
N ALA A 128 -17.13 -7.75 2.69
CA ALA A 128 -18.49 -7.99 2.17
C ALA A 128 -18.48 -8.53 0.73
N SER A 129 -17.29 -8.76 0.17
CA SER A 129 -17.06 -9.48 -1.08
C SER A 129 -15.94 -10.51 -0.92
N PRO A 130 -15.79 -11.49 -1.84
CA PRO A 130 -14.69 -12.45 -1.79
C PRO A 130 -13.31 -11.78 -1.91
N ALA A 131 -12.69 -11.52 -0.76
CA ALA A 131 -11.31 -11.08 -0.60
C ALA A 131 -10.86 -11.42 0.82
N ALA A 132 -9.55 -11.43 1.06
CA ALA A 132 -9.04 -11.43 2.42
C ALA A 132 -9.27 -10.04 3.08
N PRO A 133 -9.34 -9.96 4.42
CA PRO A 133 -9.40 -8.69 5.14
C PRO A 133 -8.30 -7.72 4.69
N ILE A 134 -8.61 -6.46 4.42
CA ILE A 134 -7.65 -5.42 3.98
C ILE A 134 -6.99 -5.75 2.63
N HIS A 135 -7.58 -6.63 1.81
CA HIS A 135 -7.05 -6.96 0.48
C HIS A 135 -7.96 -6.41 -0.63
N PRO A 136 -7.41 -6.25 -1.85
CA PRO A 136 -8.20 -5.81 -2.98
C PRO A 136 -9.32 -6.81 -3.30
N ASN A 137 -10.51 -6.29 -3.61
CA ASN A 137 -11.58 -7.08 -4.20
C ASN A 137 -11.40 -7.21 -5.72
N ALA A 138 -12.37 -7.84 -6.39
CA ALA A 138 -12.33 -8.03 -7.83
C ALA A 138 -12.18 -6.72 -8.64
N ALA A 139 -12.76 -5.60 -8.17
CA ALA A 139 -12.61 -4.31 -8.84
C ALA A 139 -11.18 -3.75 -8.68
N GLY A 140 -10.62 -3.82 -7.47
CA GLY A 140 -9.24 -3.43 -7.21
C GLY A 140 -8.24 -4.28 -8.00
N MET A 141 -8.44 -5.60 -8.05
CA MET A 141 -7.59 -6.49 -8.84
C MET A 141 -7.69 -6.22 -10.35
N ARG A 142 -8.86 -5.85 -10.87
CA ARG A 142 -9.01 -5.44 -12.28
C ARG A 142 -8.22 -4.18 -12.60
N LEU A 143 -8.25 -3.16 -11.73
CA LEU A 143 -7.42 -1.97 -11.91
C LEU A 143 -5.93 -2.34 -11.92
N THR A 144 -5.47 -3.07 -10.91
CA THR A 144 -4.05 -3.45 -10.81
C THR A 144 -3.60 -4.26 -12.03
N ALA A 145 -4.45 -5.17 -12.53
CA ALA A 145 -4.19 -5.91 -13.75
C ALA A 145 -4.09 -4.99 -14.97
N ALA A 146 -5.02 -4.03 -15.13
CA ALA A 146 -5.01 -3.07 -16.23
C ALA A 146 -3.74 -2.19 -16.20
N LEU A 147 -3.36 -1.66 -15.04
CA LEU A 147 -2.14 -0.87 -14.89
C LEU A 147 -0.89 -1.70 -15.20
N THR A 148 -0.83 -2.94 -14.71
CA THR A 148 0.28 -3.85 -14.99
C THR A 148 0.37 -4.15 -16.50
N TRP A 149 -0.76 -4.40 -17.15
CA TRP A 149 -0.80 -4.60 -18.60
C TRP A 149 -0.30 -3.36 -19.36
N LEU A 150 -0.77 -2.17 -18.99
CA LEU A 150 -0.33 -0.91 -19.59
C LEU A 150 1.17 -0.69 -19.41
N THR A 151 1.72 -0.86 -18.20
CA THR A 151 3.16 -0.76 -17.96
C THR A 151 3.94 -1.79 -18.78
N THR A 152 3.41 -3.00 -18.93
CA THR A 152 4.06 -4.05 -19.73
C THR A 152 4.19 -3.67 -21.20
N HIS A 153 3.23 -2.93 -21.77
CA HIS A 153 3.20 -2.64 -23.21
C HIS A 153 3.61 -1.21 -23.58
N LEU A 154 3.53 -0.25 -22.65
CA LEU A 154 3.79 1.16 -22.93
C LEU A 154 5.17 1.64 -22.48
N THR A 155 5.85 0.90 -21.61
CA THR A 155 7.24 1.22 -21.26
C THR A 155 8.20 0.39 -22.12
N ARG A 156 9.24 1.04 -22.65
CA ARG A 156 10.34 0.36 -23.34
C ARG A 156 11.33 -0.22 -22.35
#